data_AF-A0AAV4CP67-F1
#
_entry.id   AF-A0AAV4CP67-F1
#
_cell.length_a   1.000
_cell.length_b   1.000
_cell.length_c   1.000
_cell.angle_alpha   90.00
_cell.angle_beta   90.00
_cell.angle_gamma   90.00
#
_symmetry.space_group_name_H-M   'P 1'
#
loop_
_entity.id
_entity.type
_entity.pdbx_description
1 polymer ?
#
loop_
_entity_poly.entity_id
_entity_poly.type
_entity_poly.pdbx_seq_one_letter_code
_entity_poly.pdbx_strand_id
1 'polypeptide(L)'
;MHASSCPHCCRKRCSGAACICWRYPDRNLFLFQQERSERSSRFHELQDFHKKEQLKSLKHVATRWLSIGKCLDRLLVNWERVKSFFKEAKASKILDSLKSKSTCLYIMFLRCNIKESETFLTANQRHNPKTHSTQSDCRKLIRKAQICFVAPSAFAQGKLTKDVDYKSSYNHKDNKNIMIRKAAREFIAKKAKNGFTDAKIAELFTNVKLYFTT
;
A
#
# COMPACT_ATOMS: atom_id res chain seq x y z
N MET A 1 -22.87 16.60 -16.08
CA MET A 1 -22.50 15.70 -14.95
C MET A 1 -22.29 14.30 -15.51
N HIS A 2 -21.06 13.93 -15.85
CA HIS A 2 -20.76 12.56 -16.30
C HIS A 2 -19.85 11.88 -15.29
N ALA A 3 -20.38 10.81 -14.68
CA ALA A 3 -19.63 9.89 -13.86
C ALA A 3 -18.66 9.11 -14.76
N SER A 4 -17.36 9.34 -14.60
CA SER A 4 -16.33 8.50 -15.20
C SER A 4 -16.22 7.19 -14.40
N SER A 5 -16.96 6.19 -14.85
CA SER A 5 -17.00 4.83 -14.32
C SER A 5 -15.65 4.12 -14.44
N CYS A 6 -15.20 3.48 -13.36
CA CYS A 6 -14.01 2.64 -13.33
C CYS A 6 -14.30 1.25 -13.95
N PRO A 7 -13.55 0.76 -14.95
CA PRO A 7 -13.87 -0.47 -15.69
C PRO A 7 -13.73 -1.79 -14.92
N HIS A 8 -13.33 -1.79 -13.65
CA HIS A 8 -13.01 -3.03 -12.91
C HIS A 8 -13.74 -3.24 -11.59
N CYS A 9 -14.62 -2.32 -11.16
CA CYS A 9 -15.25 -2.47 -9.84
C CYS A 9 -16.74 -2.08 -9.75
N CYS A 10 -17.34 -1.51 -10.79
CA CYS A 10 -18.75 -1.13 -10.74
C CYS A 10 -19.65 -2.17 -11.42
N ARG A 11 -20.05 -3.22 -10.69
CA ARG A 11 -21.34 -3.87 -10.98
C ARG A 11 -22.09 -4.45 -9.80
N LYS A 12 -21.49 -4.60 -8.61
CA LYS A 12 -22.24 -4.95 -7.39
C LYS A 12 -21.75 -4.15 -6.20
N ARG A 13 -22.71 -3.52 -5.53
CA ARG A 13 -22.58 -2.82 -4.25
C ARG A 13 -21.79 -3.73 -3.29
N CYS A 14 -20.48 -3.48 -3.13
CA CYS A 14 -19.64 -4.27 -2.25
C CYS A 14 -19.92 -3.85 -0.80
N SER A 15 -20.91 -4.49 -0.19
CA SER A 15 -21.32 -4.31 1.22
C SER A 15 -20.49 -5.17 2.18
N GLY A 16 -19.19 -5.32 1.91
CA GLY A 16 -18.28 -6.04 2.79
C GLY A 16 -16.94 -5.30 2.92
N ALA A 17 -16.34 -5.36 4.10
CA ALA A 17 -15.04 -4.77 4.44
C ALA A 17 -13.86 -5.23 3.54
N ALA A 18 -14.12 -6.11 2.57
CA ALA A 18 -13.19 -6.66 1.59
C ALA A 18 -13.27 -6.00 0.20
N CYS A 19 -13.99 -4.88 0.02
CA CYS A 19 -13.82 -4.11 -1.21
C CYS A 19 -12.45 -3.41 -1.19
N ILE A 20 -11.46 -4.02 -1.85
CA ILE A 20 -10.13 -3.44 -2.11
C ILE A 20 -10.25 -2.08 -2.84
N CYS A 21 -11.43 -1.71 -3.34
CA CYS A 21 -11.75 -0.38 -3.86
C CYS A 21 -11.59 0.78 -2.85
N TRP A 22 -11.33 0.50 -1.56
CA TRP A 22 -10.88 1.50 -0.58
C TRP A 22 -9.43 2.01 -0.78
N ARG A 23 -8.60 1.41 -1.64
CA ARG A 23 -7.15 1.29 -1.32
C ARG A 23 -6.12 2.03 -2.14
N TYR A 24 -6.35 3.21 -2.70
CA TYR A 24 -5.21 4.11 -3.03
C TYR A 24 -5.54 5.58 -2.78
N PRO A 25 -5.07 6.19 -1.68
CA PRO A 25 -5.08 7.65 -1.56
C PRO A 25 -4.32 8.31 -2.71
N ASP A 26 -3.40 7.59 -3.38
CA ASP A 26 -2.65 8.03 -4.56
C ASP A 26 -3.52 8.45 -5.76
N ARG A 27 -4.63 7.76 -6.05
CA ARG A 27 -5.42 8.01 -7.26
C ARG A 27 -6.28 9.26 -7.10
N ASN A 28 -6.96 9.40 -5.96
CA ASN A 28 -7.71 10.61 -5.64
C ASN A 28 -6.77 11.80 -5.40
N LEU A 29 -5.59 11.55 -4.82
CA LEU A 29 -4.52 12.53 -4.66
C LEU A 29 -4.06 13.10 -6.00
N PHE A 30 -3.71 12.22 -6.93
CA PHE A 30 -3.19 12.60 -8.23
C PHE A 30 -4.25 13.30 -9.08
N LEU A 31 -5.48 12.77 -9.12
CA LEU A 31 -6.58 13.37 -9.87
C LEU A 31 -6.89 14.79 -9.38
N PHE A 32 -6.93 15.00 -8.06
CA PHE A 32 -7.20 16.32 -7.50
C PHE A 32 -6.10 17.35 -7.83
N GLN A 33 -4.83 16.91 -7.85
CA GLN A 33 -3.70 17.78 -8.16
C GLN A 33 -3.62 18.15 -9.65
N GLN A 34 -3.97 17.24 -10.55
CA GLN A 34 -3.82 17.45 -12.00
C GLN A 34 -5.02 18.14 -12.66
N GLU A 35 -6.16 18.22 -11.98
CA GLU A 35 -7.39 18.86 -12.51
C GLU A 35 -7.21 20.34 -12.88
N ARG A 36 -6.20 21.04 -12.36
CA ARG A 36 -5.90 22.44 -12.71
C ARG A 36 -4.40 22.72 -12.71
N SER A 37 -3.89 23.44 -13.70
CA SER A 37 -2.49 23.89 -13.79
C SER A 37 -2.05 24.66 -12.53
N GLU A 38 -2.93 25.52 -12.02
CA GLU A 38 -2.74 26.30 -10.78
C GLU A 38 -2.47 25.42 -9.55
N ARG A 39 -3.12 24.25 -9.45
CA ARG A 39 -2.93 23.31 -8.34
C ARG A 39 -1.58 22.61 -8.41
N SER A 40 -1.06 22.38 -9.61
CA SER A 40 0.28 21.83 -9.81
C SER A 40 1.36 22.84 -9.43
N SER A 41 1.24 24.10 -9.87
CA SER A 41 2.19 25.17 -9.51
C SER A 41 2.21 25.42 -8.00
N ARG A 42 1.03 25.51 -7.37
CA ARG A 42 0.89 25.69 -5.92
C ARG A 42 1.47 24.54 -5.11
N PHE A 43 1.43 23.31 -5.62
CA PHE A 43 2.08 22.17 -4.97
C PHE A 43 3.61 22.30 -4.99
N HIS A 44 4.19 22.86 -6.06
CA HIS A 44 5.63 23.16 -6.12
C HIS A 44 6.04 24.27 -5.15
N GLU A 45 5.24 25.34 -5.03
CA GLU A 45 5.48 26.40 -4.04
C GLU A 45 5.49 25.86 -2.60
N LEU A 46 4.60 24.92 -2.29
CA LEU A 46 4.61 24.21 -1.00
C LEU A 46 5.81 23.27 -0.83
N GLN A 47 6.36 22.73 -1.92
CA GLN A 47 7.61 21.96 -1.87
C GLN A 47 8.79 22.84 -1.44
N ASP A 48 8.87 24.04 -2.02
CA ASP A 48 9.90 25.03 -1.72
C ASP A 48 9.78 25.56 -0.30
N PHE A 49 8.56 25.88 0.16
CA PHE A 49 8.29 26.31 1.53
C PHE A 49 8.81 25.29 2.56
N HIS A 50 8.63 24.01 2.28
CA HIS A 50 9.09 22.92 3.14
C HIS A 50 10.55 22.47 2.88
N LYS A 51 11.33 23.23 2.11
CA LYS A 51 12.78 23.03 1.84
C LYS A 51 13.18 21.58 1.51
N LYS A 52 12.44 20.88 0.65
CA LYS A 52 12.93 19.60 0.09
C LYS A 52 12.83 19.59 -1.43
N GLU A 53 13.53 18.62 -2.00
CA GLU A 53 13.53 18.32 -3.42
C GLU A 53 12.12 18.33 -4.02
N GLN A 54 11.97 19.10 -5.09
CA GLN A 54 10.73 19.18 -5.84
C GLN A 54 10.50 17.88 -6.61
N LEU A 55 9.62 17.03 -6.09
CA LEU A 55 9.24 15.79 -6.75
C LEU A 55 7.87 15.95 -7.39
N LYS A 56 7.80 15.80 -8.72
CA LYS A 56 6.52 15.74 -9.43
C LYS A 56 5.64 14.63 -8.84
N SER A 57 4.37 14.89 -8.61
CA SER A 57 3.42 13.84 -8.24
C SER A 57 3.27 12.84 -9.40
N LEU A 58 3.31 11.54 -9.09
CA LEU A 58 3.15 10.49 -10.08
C LEU A 58 1.71 10.00 -10.13
N LYS A 59 1.20 9.79 -11.34
CA LYS A 59 -0.04 9.05 -11.56
C LYS A 59 0.26 7.57 -11.46
N HIS A 60 -0.45 6.85 -10.60
CA HIS A 60 -0.53 5.42 -10.82
C HIS A 60 -1.43 5.14 -12.02
N VAL A 61 -0.88 4.44 -13.00
CA VAL A 61 -1.61 3.92 -14.16
C VAL A 61 -1.77 2.43 -13.95
N ALA A 62 -3.01 1.93 -13.98
CA ALA A 62 -3.31 0.52 -13.69
C ALA A 62 -2.66 -0.46 -14.68
N THR A 63 -2.28 -0.01 -15.89
CA THR A 63 -1.53 -0.81 -16.88
C THR A 63 -0.01 -0.75 -16.68
N ARG A 64 0.48 0.09 -15.75
CA ARG A 64 1.90 0.24 -15.42
C ARG A 64 2.13 -0.15 -13.97
N TRP A 65 2.10 -1.46 -13.70
CA TRP A 65 2.14 -2.01 -12.33
C TRP A 65 3.37 -1.57 -11.52
N LEU A 66 4.51 -1.31 -12.18
CA LEU A 66 5.73 -0.78 -11.55
C LEU A 66 5.66 0.70 -11.14
N SER A 67 4.57 1.42 -11.46
CA SER A 67 4.45 2.83 -11.10
C SER A 67 4.01 3.03 -9.65
N ILE A 68 3.35 2.02 -9.05
CA ILE A 68 2.65 2.18 -7.77
C ILE A 68 3.60 2.33 -6.59
N GLY A 69 4.71 1.59 -6.54
CA GLY A 69 5.72 1.75 -5.49
C GLY A 69 6.34 3.14 -5.52
N LYS A 70 6.64 3.65 -6.73
CA LYS A 70 7.14 5.02 -6.93
C LYS A 70 6.13 6.08 -6.48
N CYS A 71 4.83 5.88 -6.73
CA CYS A 71 3.78 6.78 -6.24
C CYS A 71 3.75 6.82 -4.71
N LEU A 72 3.76 5.65 -4.06
CA LEU A 72 3.72 5.55 -2.60
C LEU A 72 4.99 6.13 -1.96
N ASP A 73 6.17 5.95 -2.57
CA ASP A 73 7.40 6.59 -2.13
C ASP A 73 7.27 8.12 -2.12
N ARG A 74 6.84 8.70 -3.23
CA ARG A 74 6.68 10.17 -3.34
C ARG A 74 5.61 10.69 -2.39
N LEU A 75 4.54 9.93 -2.17
CA LEU A 75 3.50 10.27 -1.20
C LEU A 75 4.06 10.30 0.23
N LEU A 76 4.83 9.29 0.63
CA LEU A 76 5.45 9.23 1.95
C LEU A 76 6.50 10.34 2.16
N VAL A 77 7.33 10.63 1.14
CA VAL A 77 8.33 11.71 1.19
C VAL A 77 7.67 13.10 1.30
N ASN A 78 6.54 13.28 0.64
CA ASN A 78 5.77 14.53 0.62
C ASN A 78 4.60 14.56 1.60
N TRP A 79 4.53 13.63 2.57
CA TRP A 79 3.33 13.42 3.39
C TRP A 79 2.79 14.69 4.04
N GLU A 80 3.67 15.48 4.67
CA GLU A 80 3.30 16.74 5.31
C GLU A 80 2.84 17.80 4.30
N ARG A 81 3.49 17.89 3.14
CA ARG A 81 3.13 18.85 2.07
C ARG A 81 1.77 18.55 1.50
N VAL A 82 1.50 17.27 1.26
CA VAL A 82 0.24 16.80 0.73
C VAL A 82 -0.89 17.16 1.71
N LYS A 83 -0.67 17.04 3.02
CA LYS A 83 -1.64 17.53 4.02
C LYS A 83 -1.83 19.05 3.96
N SER A 84 -0.75 19.83 3.92
CA SER A 84 -0.84 21.31 3.81
C SER A 84 -1.62 21.73 2.55
N PHE A 85 -1.30 21.12 1.43
CA PHE A 85 -1.97 21.35 0.15
C PHE A 85 -3.47 21.09 0.23
N PHE A 86 -3.90 19.95 0.78
CA PHE A 86 -5.34 19.66 0.92
C PHE A 86 -6.04 20.47 2.00
N LYS A 87 -5.31 20.96 3.00
CA LYS A 87 -5.82 21.92 3.97
C LYS A 87 -6.18 23.23 3.27
N GLU A 88 -5.27 23.75 2.44
CA GLU A 88 -5.51 24.96 1.66
C GLU A 88 -6.62 24.78 0.61
N ALA A 89 -6.64 23.63 -0.04
CA ALA A 89 -7.64 23.30 -1.05
C ALA A 89 -9.02 22.92 -0.45
N LYS A 90 -9.19 23.00 0.88
CA LYS A 90 -10.44 22.71 1.62
C LYS A 90 -11.03 21.33 1.32
N ALA A 91 -10.19 20.33 0.99
CA ALA A 91 -10.63 18.97 0.67
C ALA A 91 -10.67 18.09 1.94
N SER A 92 -11.65 18.35 2.82
CA SER A 92 -11.74 17.75 4.16
C SER A 92 -11.64 16.22 4.17
N LYS A 93 -12.41 15.52 3.32
CA LYS A 93 -12.42 14.04 3.28
C LYS A 93 -11.04 13.42 3.02
N ILE A 94 -10.27 13.98 2.08
CA ILE A 94 -8.92 13.49 1.75
C ILE A 94 -7.95 13.88 2.86
N LEU A 95 -8.07 15.11 3.37
CA LEU A 95 -7.25 15.60 4.47
C LEU A 95 -7.42 14.76 5.73
N ASP A 96 -8.65 14.37 6.09
CA ASP A 96 -8.94 13.55 7.27
C ASP A 96 -8.33 12.15 7.13
N SER A 97 -8.39 11.58 5.91
CA SER A 97 -7.72 10.32 5.59
C SER A 97 -6.20 10.43 5.74
N LEU A 98 -5.57 11.54 5.32
CA LEU A 98 -4.13 11.78 5.43
C LEU A 98 -3.68 12.14 6.87
N LYS A 99 -4.57 12.75 7.66
CA LYS A 99 -4.34 13.01 9.09
C LYS A 99 -4.36 11.71 9.89
N SER A 100 -5.14 10.73 9.46
CA SER A 100 -5.17 9.41 10.10
C SER A 100 -3.80 8.74 10.07
N LYS A 101 -3.26 8.49 11.26
CA LYS A 101 -2.00 7.77 11.44
C LYS A 101 -2.10 6.32 10.97
N SER A 102 -3.28 5.71 11.07
CA SER A 102 -3.57 4.38 10.54
C SER A 102 -3.40 4.33 9.02
N THR A 103 -3.85 5.36 8.30
CA THR A 103 -3.65 5.47 6.85
C THR A 103 -2.17 5.53 6.48
N CYS A 104 -1.40 6.37 7.18
CA CYS A 104 0.05 6.47 6.96
C CYS A 104 0.73 5.12 7.17
N LEU A 105 0.43 4.44 8.28
CA LEU A 105 0.98 3.13 8.60
C LEU A 105 0.61 2.05 7.56
N TYR A 106 -0.64 2.06 7.08
CA TYR A 106 -1.09 1.16 6.04
C TYR A 106 -0.38 1.41 4.70
N ILE A 107 -0.12 2.67 4.33
CA ILE A 107 0.67 3.01 3.14
C ILE A 107 2.12 2.53 3.28
N MET A 108 2.74 2.69 4.46
CA MET A 108 4.08 2.16 4.73
C MET A 108 4.12 0.64 4.56
N PHE A 109 3.10 -0.07 5.07
CA PHE A 109 2.95 -1.51 4.88
C PHE A 109 2.80 -1.87 3.38
N LEU A 110 1.90 -1.21 2.65
CA LEU A 110 1.69 -1.47 1.22
C LEU A 110 2.98 -1.27 0.42
N ARG A 111 3.68 -0.14 0.62
CA ARG A 111 4.91 0.18 -0.09
C ARG A 111 5.97 -0.91 0.09
N CYS A 112 6.07 -1.48 1.28
CA CYS A 112 6.99 -2.56 1.58
C CYS A 112 6.64 -3.86 0.84
N ASN A 113 5.36 -4.21 0.77
CA ASN A 113 4.92 -5.44 0.11
C ASN A 113 4.99 -5.33 -1.42
N ILE A 114 4.66 -4.16 -1.97
CA ILE A 114 4.76 -3.88 -3.40
C ILE A 114 6.18 -4.10 -3.94
N LYS A 115 7.24 -3.85 -3.15
CA LYS A 115 8.63 -4.04 -3.58
C LYS A 115 8.93 -5.47 -4.03
N GLU A 116 8.32 -6.47 -3.39
CA GLU A 116 8.49 -7.87 -3.77
C GLU A 116 7.80 -8.16 -5.12
N SER A 117 6.62 -7.59 -5.32
CA SER A 117 5.91 -7.64 -6.61
C SER A 117 6.68 -6.91 -7.72
N GLU A 118 7.26 -5.74 -7.44
CA GLU A 118 8.09 -5.00 -8.41
C GLU A 118 9.30 -5.82 -8.85
N THR A 119 9.93 -6.53 -7.93
CA THR A 119 11.06 -7.42 -8.23
C THR A 119 10.63 -8.56 -9.16
N PHE A 120 9.50 -9.21 -8.85
CA PHE A 120 8.92 -10.26 -9.68
C PHE A 120 8.58 -9.75 -11.08
N LEU A 121 7.89 -8.60 -11.17
CA LEU A 121 7.47 -8.00 -12.43
C LEU A 121 8.67 -7.58 -13.27
N THR A 122 9.68 -6.95 -12.68
CA THR A 122 10.92 -6.56 -13.37
C THR A 122 11.70 -7.78 -13.88
N ALA A 123 11.57 -8.94 -13.24
CA ALA A 123 12.18 -10.18 -13.74
C ALA A 123 11.40 -10.80 -14.90
N ASN A 124 10.05 -10.77 -14.84
CA ASN A 124 9.18 -11.44 -15.80
C ASN A 124 8.73 -10.55 -16.98
N GLN A 125 8.90 -9.23 -16.91
CA GLN A 125 8.58 -8.27 -17.96
C GLN A 125 9.83 -7.76 -18.72
N ARG A 126 10.94 -8.50 -18.64
CA ARG A 126 12.15 -8.18 -19.42
C ARG A 126 11.89 -8.47 -20.90
N HIS A 127 12.66 -7.84 -21.78
CA HIS A 127 12.58 -8.09 -23.22
C HIS A 127 12.66 -9.59 -23.57
N ASN A 128 13.49 -10.34 -22.84
CA ASN A 128 13.62 -11.79 -22.96
C ASN A 128 13.12 -12.48 -21.68
N PRO A 129 11.79 -12.70 -21.54
CA PRO A 129 11.23 -13.33 -20.35
C PRO A 129 11.67 -14.80 -20.29
N LYS A 130 12.06 -15.24 -19.10
CA LYS A 130 12.42 -16.63 -18.85
C LYS A 130 11.17 -17.43 -18.53
N THR A 131 10.39 -17.80 -19.54
CA THR A 131 9.11 -18.55 -19.37
C THR A 131 9.27 -19.80 -18.52
N HIS A 132 10.40 -20.52 -18.69
CA HIS A 132 10.73 -21.70 -17.88
C HIS A 132 10.93 -21.40 -16.38
N SER A 133 11.31 -20.17 -16.02
CA SER A 133 11.50 -19.76 -14.62
C SER A 133 10.26 -19.12 -14.01
N THR A 134 9.28 -18.68 -14.80
CA THR A 134 8.09 -17.95 -14.33
C THR A 134 7.34 -18.71 -13.24
N GLN A 135 7.14 -20.02 -13.40
CA GLN A 135 6.48 -20.83 -12.36
C GLN A 135 7.27 -20.82 -11.04
N SER A 136 8.61 -20.92 -11.12
CA SER A 136 9.49 -20.83 -9.95
C SER A 136 9.40 -19.46 -9.30
N ASP A 137 9.36 -18.40 -10.09
CA ASP A 137 9.28 -17.02 -9.60
C ASP A 137 7.92 -16.70 -8.96
N CYS A 138 6.82 -17.24 -9.51
CA CYS A 138 5.50 -17.18 -8.89
C CYS A 138 5.49 -17.90 -7.53
N ARG A 139 6.06 -19.10 -7.44
CA ARG A 139 6.18 -19.84 -6.17
C ARG A 139 6.98 -19.06 -5.14
N LYS A 140 8.09 -18.44 -5.54
CA LYS A 140 8.90 -17.57 -4.66
C LYS A 140 8.10 -16.36 -4.18
N LEU A 141 7.36 -15.68 -5.06
CA LEU A 141 6.54 -14.53 -4.69
C LEU A 141 5.45 -14.91 -3.68
N ILE A 142 4.69 -15.98 -3.95
CA ILE A 142 3.65 -16.47 -3.04
C ILE A 142 4.28 -16.88 -1.70
N ARG A 143 5.42 -17.57 -1.73
CA ARG A 143 6.12 -17.98 -0.50
C ARG A 143 6.56 -16.79 0.34
N LYS A 144 7.10 -15.74 -0.30
CA LYS A 144 7.46 -14.48 0.38
C LYS A 144 6.24 -13.81 1.00
N ALA A 145 5.09 -13.79 0.31
CA ALA A 145 3.85 -13.26 0.86
C ALA A 145 3.36 -14.08 2.07
N GLN A 146 3.37 -15.41 2.00
CA GLN A 146 3.00 -16.28 3.11
C GLN A 146 3.90 -16.07 4.33
N ILE A 147 5.22 -15.99 4.15
CA ILE A 147 6.17 -15.76 5.25
C ILE A 147 5.90 -14.45 6.00
N CYS A 148 5.22 -13.47 5.39
CA CYS A 148 4.87 -12.24 6.09
C CYS A 148 3.92 -12.47 7.27
N PHE A 149 3.02 -13.45 7.20
CA PHE A 149 1.94 -13.61 8.19
C PHE A 149 1.69 -15.04 8.66
N VAL A 150 2.21 -16.06 7.98
CA VAL A 150 2.06 -17.49 8.33
C VAL A 150 3.21 -17.93 9.24
N ALA A 151 2.90 -18.63 10.33
CA ALA A 151 3.86 -19.13 11.29
C ALA A 151 4.81 -20.16 10.68
N PRO A 152 6.09 -20.20 11.11
CA PRO A 152 7.05 -21.20 10.65
C PRO A 152 6.56 -22.65 10.78
N SER A 153 5.81 -22.96 11.84
CA SER A 153 5.24 -24.28 12.13
C SER A 153 4.29 -24.80 11.04
N ALA A 154 3.61 -23.93 10.29
CA ALA A 154 2.73 -24.33 9.20
C ALA A 154 3.50 -24.82 7.96
N PHE A 155 4.80 -24.53 7.89
CA PHE A 155 5.69 -24.92 6.81
C PHE A 155 6.45 -26.20 7.16
N ALA A 156 5.76 -27.35 7.10
CA ALA A 156 6.42 -28.65 7.23
C ALA A 156 7.47 -28.86 6.12
N GLN A 157 8.51 -29.64 6.42
CA GLN A 157 9.50 -30.04 5.41
C GLN A 157 8.81 -30.70 4.21
N GLY A 158 9.19 -30.29 3.00
CA GLY A 158 8.64 -30.83 1.75
C GLY A 158 7.29 -30.25 1.29
N LYS A 159 6.56 -29.49 2.12
CA LYS A 159 5.30 -28.86 1.66
C LYS A 159 5.54 -27.83 0.56
N LEU A 160 4.85 -27.99 -0.57
CA LEU A 160 4.87 -26.98 -1.62
C LEU A 160 4.13 -25.73 -1.13
N THR A 161 4.46 -24.59 -1.74
CA THR A 161 3.85 -23.28 -1.42
C THR A 161 2.31 -23.32 -1.47
N LYS A 162 1.74 -24.13 -2.36
CA LYS A 162 0.28 -24.29 -2.53
C LYS A 162 -0.39 -25.10 -1.42
N ASP A 163 0.35 -25.93 -0.70
CA ASP A 163 -0.19 -26.87 0.32
C ASP A 163 -0.15 -26.27 1.73
N VAL A 164 0.31 -25.01 1.85
CA VAL A 164 0.29 -24.27 3.10
C VAL A 164 -1.13 -23.76 3.33
N ASP A 165 -1.78 -24.20 4.40
CA ASP A 165 -3.07 -23.66 4.81
C ASP A 165 -2.88 -22.26 5.45
N TYR A 166 -2.76 -21.25 4.59
CA TYR A 166 -2.61 -19.86 5.00
C TYR A 166 -3.94 -19.19 5.35
N LYS A 167 -5.08 -19.84 5.10
CA LYS A 167 -6.41 -19.28 5.39
C LYS A 167 -6.80 -19.50 6.84
N SER A 168 -6.38 -20.62 7.43
CA SER A 168 -6.58 -20.89 8.85
C SER A 168 -5.81 -19.89 9.73
N SER A 169 -6.54 -19.20 10.61
CA SER A 169 -5.97 -18.27 11.58
C SER A 169 -5.03 -18.95 12.59
N TYR A 170 -5.19 -20.26 12.81
CA TYR A 170 -4.31 -21.07 13.64
C TYR A 170 -2.87 -21.09 13.11
N ASN A 171 -2.72 -21.03 11.78
CA ASN A 171 -1.41 -21.01 11.13
C ASN A 171 -0.82 -19.60 11.03
N HIS A 172 -1.48 -18.57 11.55
CA HIS A 172 -0.99 -17.19 11.47
C HIS A 172 -0.02 -16.90 12.61
N LYS A 173 0.93 -16.01 12.34
CA LYS A 173 1.81 -15.44 13.37
C LYS A 173 1.01 -14.60 14.36
N ASP A 174 1.55 -14.53 15.58
CA ASP A 174 1.20 -13.47 16.52
C ASP A 174 1.48 -12.10 15.92
N ASN A 175 0.71 -11.09 16.35
CA ASN A 175 0.87 -9.71 15.90
C ASN A 175 2.32 -9.20 16.06
N LYS A 176 3.01 -9.62 17.13
CA LYS A 176 4.43 -9.31 17.38
C LYS A 176 5.37 -9.86 16.32
N ASN A 177 4.99 -10.90 15.59
CA ASN A 177 5.82 -11.65 14.64
C ASN A 177 5.45 -11.41 13.17
N ILE A 178 4.31 -10.76 12.89
CA ILE A 178 3.90 -10.40 11.53
C ILE A 178 4.89 -9.40 10.91
N MET A 179 5.28 -9.64 9.67
CA MET A 179 6.26 -8.83 8.96
C MET A 179 5.60 -7.61 8.30
N ILE A 180 5.53 -6.51 9.04
CA ILE A 180 5.17 -5.18 8.50
C ILE A 180 6.39 -4.33 8.11
N ARG A 181 7.60 -4.92 8.21
CA ARG A 181 8.93 -4.30 8.00
C ARG A 181 9.31 -3.20 9.01
N LYS A 182 10.59 -2.80 8.97
CA LYS A 182 11.26 -1.94 9.97
C LYS A 182 10.58 -0.58 10.18
N ALA A 183 10.35 0.17 9.10
CA ALA A 183 9.78 1.52 9.20
C ALA A 183 8.38 1.54 9.86
N ALA A 184 7.51 0.58 9.51
CA ALA A 184 6.19 0.46 10.13
C ALA A 184 6.29 0.03 11.61
N ARG A 185 7.23 -0.88 11.93
CA ARG A 185 7.49 -1.27 13.34
C ARG A 185 8.00 -0.11 14.18
N GLU A 186 8.92 0.70 13.67
CA GLU A 186 9.41 1.90 14.35
C GLU A 186 8.29 2.92 14.56
N PHE A 187 7.38 3.05 13.60
CA PHE A 187 6.20 3.91 13.72
C PHE A 187 5.24 3.43 14.82
N ILE A 188 5.03 2.11 14.96
CA ILE A 188 4.25 1.52 16.06
C ILE A 188 4.99 1.62 17.39
N ALA A 189 6.31 1.43 17.42
CA ALA A 189 7.10 1.54 18.65
C ALA A 189 6.98 2.94 19.28
N LYS A 190 6.81 3.97 18.45
CA LYS A 190 6.51 5.35 18.88
C LYS A 190 5.01 5.58 19.14
N LYS A 191 4.26 4.57 19.59
CA LYS A 191 2.78 4.63 19.74
C LYS A 191 2.29 5.81 20.59
N ALA A 192 2.98 6.14 21.68
CA ALA A 192 2.63 7.27 22.54
C ALA A 192 2.70 8.61 21.80
N LYS A 193 3.80 8.85 21.07
CA LYS A 193 3.98 10.06 20.23
C LYS A 193 2.99 10.09 19.05
N ASN A 194 2.62 8.93 18.54
CA ASN A 194 1.75 8.79 17.36
C ASN A 194 0.26 8.66 17.72
N GLY A 195 -0.12 8.67 19.00
CA GLY A 195 -1.51 8.57 19.45
C GLY A 195 -2.19 7.23 19.13
N PHE A 196 -1.43 6.14 19.08
CA PHE A 196 -1.99 4.80 18.88
C PHE A 196 -2.37 4.15 20.21
N THR A 197 -3.61 3.65 20.26
CA THR A 197 -4.04 2.69 21.28
C THR A 197 -3.70 1.28 20.84
N ASP A 198 -3.56 0.36 21.80
CA ASP A 198 -3.30 -1.04 21.49
C ASP A 198 -4.44 -1.69 20.69
N ALA A 199 -5.69 -1.23 20.88
CA ALA A 199 -6.84 -1.64 20.09
C ALA A 199 -6.68 -1.30 18.59
N LYS A 200 -6.23 -0.09 18.26
CA LYS A 200 -5.99 0.33 16.85
C LYS A 200 -4.84 -0.45 16.22
N ILE A 201 -3.83 -0.80 17.01
CA ILE A 201 -2.71 -1.64 16.55
C ILE A 201 -3.21 -3.07 16.26
N ALA A 202 -4.06 -3.63 17.13
CA ALA A 202 -4.66 -4.94 16.90
C ALA A 202 -5.52 -4.96 15.62
N GLU A 203 -6.36 -3.94 15.43
CA GLU A 203 -7.18 -3.78 14.22
C GLU A 203 -6.32 -3.72 12.95
N LEU A 204 -5.19 -3.00 12.98
CA LEU A 204 -4.24 -2.97 11.87
C LEU A 204 -3.72 -4.37 11.52
N PHE A 205 -3.31 -5.16 12.52
CA PHE A 205 -2.81 -6.51 12.26
C PHE A 205 -3.90 -7.44 11.71
N THR A 206 -5.14 -7.29 12.15
CA THR A 206 -6.30 -7.96 11.53
C THR A 206 -6.41 -7.57 10.05
N ASN A 207 -6.33 -6.29 9.72
CA ASN A 207 -6.39 -5.81 8.34
C ASN A 207 -5.20 -6.29 7.48
N VAL A 208 -4.01 -6.42 8.07
CA VAL A 208 -2.83 -6.98 7.42
C VAL A 208 -3.01 -8.47 7.12
N LYS A 209 -3.54 -9.25 8.05
CA LYS A 209 -3.86 -10.68 7.81
C LYS A 209 -4.89 -10.81 6.69
N LEU A 210 -5.97 -10.02 6.77
CA LEU A 210 -7.02 -9.99 5.73
C LEU A 210 -6.45 -9.67 4.35
N TYR A 211 -5.51 -8.73 4.25
CA TYR A 211 -4.86 -8.38 2.98
C TYR A 211 -4.19 -9.57 2.28
N PHE A 212 -3.68 -10.56 3.02
CA PHE A 212 -3.05 -11.73 2.44
C PHE A 212 -3.98 -12.93 2.27
N THR A 213 -5.12 -12.96 2.97
CA THR A 213 -6.06 -14.09 2.93
C THR A 213 -7.27 -13.87 2.03
N THR A 214 -7.53 -12.63 1.60
CA THR A 214 -8.54 -12.32 0.58
C THR A 214 -8.00 -12.55 -0.82
#